data_AF-A0AAQ4D449-F1
#
_entry.id   AF-A0AAQ4D449-F1
#
_cell.length_a   1.000
_cell.length_b   1.000
_cell.length_c   1.000
_cell.angle_alpha   90.00
_cell.angle_beta   90.00
_cell.angle_gamma   90.00
#
_symmetry.space_group_name_H-M   'P 1'
#
loop_
_entity.id
_entity.type
_entity.pdbx_description
1 polymer ?
#
loop_
_entity_poly.entity_id
_entity_poly.type
_entity_poly.pdbx_seq_one_letter_code
_entity_poly.pdbx_strand_id
1 'polypeptide(L)'
;MDDEVMDLGAYESPEQIAPDMVTLSKLPYSRWQNLLNIDVVKQQRNKPKEPPSAPKAAPFFLPTTLGLDPEFVKLDDKENVAPSKIASFKDFQLSAFAKLLNSCAESSDYGPVFDRLKELGPSSVDFEIRGLSPDAGGSSESLLSFLKAMHSGLRTRRDFELIQSYLGLFLKVHADTMAAEEAFLEELVSIAEEQQNSWKDLESAFNQSVCIVNYLRSAVL
;
A
#
# COMPACT_ATOMS: atom_id res chain seq x y z
N MET A 1 8.88 -53.14 -23.08
CA MET A 1 9.65 -51.92 -22.84
C MET A 1 8.66 -50.99 -22.22
N ASP A 2 8.69 -50.90 -20.90
CA ASP A 2 7.78 -50.05 -20.14
C ASP A 2 8.28 -48.61 -20.32
N ASP A 3 7.40 -47.75 -20.85
CA ASP A 3 7.63 -46.32 -20.93
C ASP A 3 7.54 -45.75 -19.50
N GLU A 4 8.68 -45.69 -18.82
CA GLU A 4 8.84 -44.89 -17.61
C GLU A 4 8.67 -43.41 -17.99
N VAL A 5 7.47 -42.90 -17.77
CA VAL A 5 7.18 -41.47 -17.80
C VAL A 5 8.00 -40.84 -16.66
N MET A 6 9.14 -40.22 -16.99
CA MET A 6 9.88 -39.40 -16.04
C MET A 6 8.95 -38.31 -15.50
N ASP A 7 8.61 -38.41 -14.22
CA ASP A 7 8.00 -37.32 -13.45
C ASP A 7 9.01 -36.18 -13.34
N LEU A 8 9.02 -35.30 -14.36
CA LEU A 8 9.68 -34.01 -14.31
C LEU A 8 8.92 -33.17 -13.29
N GLY A 9 9.33 -33.29 -12.02
CA GLY A 9 8.72 -32.58 -10.89
C GLY A 9 8.46 -31.11 -11.21
N ALA A 10 7.41 -30.55 -10.61
CA ALA A 10 6.94 -29.21 -10.90
C ALA A 10 8.07 -28.17 -10.79
N TYR A 11 8.39 -27.50 -11.91
CA TYR A 11 9.37 -26.44 -11.93
C TYR A 11 8.84 -25.20 -11.20
N GLU A 12 9.48 -24.84 -10.08
CA GLU A 12 9.21 -23.59 -9.39
C GLU A 12 10.03 -22.45 -10.01
N SER A 13 9.34 -21.43 -10.52
CA SER A 13 9.99 -20.26 -11.10
C SER A 13 10.62 -19.39 -9.99
N PRO A 14 11.85 -18.86 -10.20
CA PRO A 14 12.50 -17.98 -9.24
C PRO A 14 11.72 -16.65 -9.10
N GLU A 15 11.91 -15.95 -7.99
CA GLU A 15 11.24 -14.66 -7.74
C GLU A 15 11.69 -13.56 -8.70
N GLN A 16 12.95 -13.57 -9.10
CA GLN A 16 13.51 -12.66 -10.09
C GLN A 16 14.58 -13.41 -10.90
N ILE A 17 14.50 -13.31 -12.22
CA ILE A 17 15.41 -14.02 -13.13
C ILE A 17 16.76 -13.30 -13.20
N ALA A 18 16.75 -11.97 -13.22
CA ALA A 18 17.95 -11.14 -13.24
C ALA A 18 17.66 -9.78 -12.56
N PRO A 19 18.66 -9.16 -11.92
CA PRO A 19 18.47 -7.93 -11.12
C PRO A 19 18.10 -6.70 -11.96
N ASP A 20 18.43 -6.70 -13.24
CA ASP A 20 18.08 -5.66 -14.21
C ASP A 20 16.63 -5.81 -14.73
N MET A 21 16.01 -6.98 -14.56
CA MET A 21 14.64 -7.22 -15.00
C MET A 21 13.62 -6.74 -13.96
N VAL A 22 12.62 -6.03 -14.46
CA VAL A 22 11.45 -5.62 -13.68
C VAL A 22 10.56 -6.83 -13.41
N THR A 23 10.21 -7.05 -12.14
CA THR A 23 9.24 -8.08 -11.75
C THR A 23 7.96 -7.44 -11.23
N LEU A 24 6.85 -8.14 -11.47
CA LEU A 24 5.55 -7.80 -10.91
C LEU A 24 5.26 -8.68 -9.71
N SER A 25 4.45 -8.18 -8.77
CA SER A 25 4.07 -8.96 -7.60
C SER A 25 3.15 -10.11 -7.95
N LYS A 26 3.17 -11.14 -7.10
CA LYS A 26 2.23 -12.28 -7.17
C LYS A 26 0.83 -11.91 -6.65
N LEU A 27 0.60 -10.66 -6.24
CA LEU A 27 -0.68 -10.23 -5.70
C LEU A 27 -1.71 -9.96 -6.80
N PRO A 28 -3.02 -10.10 -6.51
CA PRO A 28 -4.06 -9.78 -7.47
C PRO A 28 -3.99 -8.32 -7.92
N TYR A 29 -4.15 -8.10 -9.22
CA TYR A 29 -4.19 -6.78 -9.87
C TYR A 29 -5.11 -5.76 -9.16
N SER A 30 -6.26 -6.24 -8.67
CA SER A 30 -7.24 -5.41 -7.98
C SER A 30 -6.74 -4.82 -6.66
N ARG A 31 -5.73 -5.41 -6.01
CA ARG A 31 -5.21 -4.90 -4.74
C ARG A 31 -4.55 -3.54 -4.93
N TRP A 32 -3.71 -3.42 -5.95
CA TRP A 32 -2.90 -2.22 -6.15
C TRP A 32 -3.59 -1.19 -7.04
N GLN A 33 -4.36 -1.62 -8.06
CA GLN A 33 -5.09 -0.66 -8.89
C GLN A 33 -6.13 0.12 -8.07
N ASN A 34 -6.76 -0.52 -7.09
CA ASN A 34 -7.76 0.15 -6.26
C ASN A 34 -7.14 1.09 -5.22
N LEU A 35 -5.84 1.04 -4.94
CA LEU A 35 -5.19 1.94 -3.95
C LEU A 35 -5.36 3.41 -4.35
N LEU A 36 -5.09 3.75 -5.61
CA LEU A 36 -5.18 5.12 -6.12
C LEU A 36 -6.59 5.71 -6.03
N ASN A 37 -7.61 4.85 -6.14
CA ASN A 37 -9.02 5.23 -6.19
C ASN A 37 -9.83 4.65 -5.02
N ILE A 38 -9.18 4.36 -3.91
CA ILE A 38 -9.83 3.65 -2.80
C ILE A 38 -10.98 4.45 -2.21
N ASP A 39 -10.84 5.79 -2.17
CA ASP A 39 -11.89 6.70 -1.73
C ASP A 39 -13.14 6.59 -2.61
N VAL A 40 -12.96 6.53 -3.93
CA VAL A 40 -14.05 6.37 -4.90
C VAL A 40 -14.75 5.03 -4.70
N VAL A 41 -13.98 3.94 -4.54
CA VAL A 41 -14.53 2.59 -4.34
C VAL A 41 -15.29 2.51 -3.01
N LYS A 42 -14.70 2.99 -1.92
CA LYS A 42 -15.31 3.01 -0.58
C LYS A 42 -16.58 3.86 -0.58
N GLN A 43 -16.56 5.04 -1.18
CA GLN A 43 -17.68 5.99 -1.15
C GLN A 43 -18.80 5.66 -2.13
N GLN A 44 -18.49 5.23 -3.35
CA GLN A 44 -19.48 5.10 -4.43
C GLN A 44 -19.95 3.66 -4.67
N ARG A 45 -19.12 2.66 -4.39
CA ARG A 45 -19.45 1.25 -4.69
C ARG A 45 -19.84 0.45 -3.44
N ASN A 46 -19.13 0.66 -2.34
CA ASN A 46 -19.28 -0.17 -1.14
C ASN A 46 -20.23 0.41 -0.09
N LYS A 47 -20.57 1.71 -0.17
CA LYS A 47 -21.60 2.27 0.71
C LYS A 47 -22.96 1.68 0.33
N PRO A 48 -23.71 1.10 1.28
CA PRO A 48 -25.06 0.64 1.00
C PRO A 48 -25.94 1.81 0.54
N LYS A 49 -26.76 1.57 -0.50
CA LYS A 49 -27.60 2.60 -1.14
C LYS A 49 -28.63 3.20 -0.19
N GLU A 50 -29.12 2.40 0.75
CA GLU A 50 -29.88 2.88 1.89
C GLU A 50 -28.97 2.79 3.12
N PRO A 51 -28.70 3.92 3.81
CA PRO A 51 -27.97 3.84 5.06
C PRO A 51 -28.77 2.96 6.02
N PRO A 52 -28.14 1.99 6.70
CA PRO A 52 -28.85 1.18 7.68
C PRO A 52 -29.50 2.12 8.69
N SER A 53 -30.79 1.91 8.95
CA SER A 53 -31.60 2.77 9.83
C SER A 53 -30.95 2.82 11.21
N ALA A 54 -30.16 3.86 11.46
CA ALA A 54 -29.50 4.04 12.74
C ALA A 54 -30.60 4.13 13.82
N PRO A 55 -30.60 3.25 14.84
CA PRO A 55 -31.59 3.33 15.90
C PRO A 55 -31.49 4.69 16.60
N LYS A 56 -32.64 5.30 16.92
CA LYS A 56 -32.73 6.67 17.47
C LYS A 56 -32.00 6.86 18.82
N ALA A 57 -31.59 5.77 19.46
CA ALA A 57 -30.87 5.75 20.72
C ALA A 57 -29.67 4.77 20.66
N ALA A 58 -28.84 4.89 19.62
CA ALA A 58 -27.54 4.22 19.64
C ALA A 58 -26.65 4.87 20.71
N PRO A 59 -26.04 4.09 21.61
CA PRO A 59 -25.05 4.63 22.53
C PRO A 59 -23.86 5.18 21.72
N PHE A 60 -23.37 6.37 22.09
CA PHE A 60 -22.23 7.02 21.42
C PHE A 60 -20.97 6.14 21.44
N PHE A 61 -20.82 5.31 22.47
CA PHE A 61 -19.77 4.29 22.55
C PHE A 61 -20.40 2.91 22.39
N LEU A 62 -19.94 2.16 21.39
CA LEU A 62 -20.24 0.73 21.32
C LEU A 62 -19.62 0.06 22.56
N PRO A 63 -20.38 -0.76 23.31
CA PRO A 63 -19.83 -1.43 24.48
C PRO A 63 -18.74 -2.40 24.07
N THR A 64 -17.54 -2.18 24.59
CA THR A 64 -16.38 -3.07 24.45
C THR A 64 -16.23 -3.92 25.72
N THR A 65 -15.76 -5.15 25.57
CA THR A 65 -15.31 -5.94 26.72
C THR A 65 -14.04 -5.31 27.30
N LEU A 66 -13.94 -5.26 28.62
CA LEU A 66 -12.69 -4.89 29.30
C LEU A 66 -11.74 -6.10 29.24
N GLY A 67 -10.71 -6.02 28.40
CA GLY A 67 -9.71 -7.05 28.20
C GLY A 67 -8.46 -6.50 27.50
N LEU A 68 -7.39 -7.30 27.44
CA LEU A 68 -6.14 -6.95 26.75
C LEU A 68 -6.33 -6.77 25.23
N ASP A 69 -7.33 -7.44 24.65
CA ASP A 69 -7.82 -7.23 23.29
C ASP A 69 -9.31 -6.84 23.36
N PRO A 70 -9.69 -5.58 23.07
CA PRO A 70 -11.07 -5.14 23.13
C PRO A 70 -11.87 -5.73 21.97
N GLU A 71 -12.83 -6.61 22.27
CA GLU A 71 -13.83 -7.10 21.32
C GLU A 71 -15.16 -6.35 21.51
N PHE A 72 -15.84 -6.03 20.40
CA PHE A 72 -17.17 -5.43 20.43
C PHE A 72 -18.21 -6.47 20.84
N VAL A 73 -18.96 -6.18 21.90
CA VAL A 73 -20.08 -7.04 22.31
C VAL A 73 -21.23 -6.84 21.33
N LYS A 74 -21.72 -7.93 20.73
CA LYS A 74 -22.99 -7.89 19.99
C LYS A 74 -24.12 -7.60 20.98
N LEU A 75 -24.75 -6.44 20.82
CA LEU A 75 -25.90 -6.01 21.60
C LEU A 75 -27.10 -6.89 21.25
N ASP A 76 -27.39 -7.91 22.05
CA ASP A 76 -28.76 -8.38 22.24
C ASP A 76 -29.45 -7.40 23.21
N ASP A 77 -30.64 -6.93 22.84
CA ASP A 77 -31.43 -5.93 23.57
C ASP A 77 -31.57 -6.27 25.06
N LYS A 78 -30.67 -5.75 25.90
CA LYS A 78 -30.86 -5.61 27.34
C LYS A 78 -29.92 -4.56 27.91
N GLU A 79 -30.55 -3.50 28.40
CA GLU A 79 -29.97 -2.37 29.10
C GLU A 79 -28.99 -2.80 30.21
N ASN A 80 -27.79 -2.23 30.20
CA ASN A 80 -27.14 -1.75 31.42
C ASN A 80 -26.03 -0.74 31.07
N VAL A 81 -26.17 0.46 31.64
CA VAL A 81 -25.30 1.62 31.43
C VAL A 81 -24.12 1.54 32.39
N ALA A 82 -22.89 1.63 31.86
CA ALA A 82 -21.69 1.96 32.64
C ALA A 82 -21.03 3.23 32.05
N PRO A 83 -20.53 4.15 32.88
CA PRO A 83 -20.01 5.43 32.42
C PRO A 83 -18.67 5.26 31.68
N SER A 84 -18.65 5.68 30.42
CA SER A 84 -17.50 5.68 29.51
C SER A 84 -16.41 6.67 29.95
N LYS A 85 -15.24 6.16 30.35
CA LYS A 85 -13.99 6.95 30.44
C LYS A 85 -13.43 7.10 29.03
N ILE A 86 -13.68 8.26 28.43
CA ILE A 86 -13.10 8.66 27.16
C ILE A 86 -11.59 8.76 27.36
N ALA A 87 -10.82 7.86 26.75
CA ALA A 87 -9.38 7.98 26.67
C ALA A 87 -9.04 9.26 25.89
N SER A 88 -8.19 10.09 26.47
CA SER A 88 -7.78 11.37 25.90
C SER A 88 -7.23 11.19 24.48
N PHE A 89 -7.73 11.99 23.54
CA PHE A 89 -7.27 12.15 22.14
C PHE A 89 -5.79 12.57 21.98
N LYS A 90 -4.97 12.51 23.04
CA LYS A 90 -3.56 12.91 23.05
C LYS A 90 -2.57 11.76 22.81
N ASP A 91 -3.04 10.51 22.84
CA ASP A 91 -2.19 9.34 22.61
C ASP A 91 -2.37 8.81 21.19
N PHE A 92 -2.19 9.66 20.17
CA PHE A 92 -1.89 9.17 18.83
C PHE A 92 -0.47 8.58 18.88
N GLN A 93 -0.37 7.37 19.43
CA GLN A 93 0.88 6.63 19.42
C GLN A 93 1.25 6.35 17.96
N LEU A 94 2.53 6.50 17.60
CA LEU A 94 3.02 6.10 16.29
C LEU A 94 2.48 4.70 15.97
N SER A 95 1.90 4.55 14.76
CA SER A 95 1.41 3.27 14.30
C SER A 95 2.55 2.24 14.34
N ALA A 96 2.21 0.96 14.50
CA ALA A 96 3.20 -0.11 14.48
C ALA A 96 4.04 -0.07 13.19
N PHE A 97 3.42 0.38 12.08
CA PHE A 97 4.09 0.62 10.81
C PHE A 97 5.07 1.79 10.87
N ALA A 98 4.68 2.94 11.41
CA ALA A 98 5.57 4.10 11.52
C ALA A 98 6.79 3.82 12.43
N LYS A 99 6.60 3.03 13.50
CA LYS A 99 7.71 2.55 14.34
C LYS A 99 8.68 1.64 13.56
N LEU A 100 8.15 0.70 12.78
CA LEU A 100 8.95 -0.18 11.93
C LEU A 100 9.72 0.64 10.90
N LEU A 101 9.06 1.62 10.27
CA LEU A 101 9.66 2.50 9.28
C LEU A 101 10.84 3.31 9.85
N ASN A 102 10.68 3.89 11.05
CA ASN A 102 11.76 4.64 11.69
C ASN A 102 12.92 3.72 12.09
N SER A 103 12.65 2.50 12.56
CA SER A 103 13.72 1.52 12.84
C SER A 103 14.46 1.07 11.58
N CYS A 104 13.75 0.94 10.46
CA CYS A 104 14.33 0.62 9.15
C CYS A 104 15.14 1.81 8.59
N ALA A 105 14.78 3.04 8.92
CA ALA A 105 15.53 4.23 8.52
C ALA A 105 16.92 4.24 9.16
N GLU A 106 17.06 3.74 10.40
CA GLU A 106 18.36 3.61 11.08
C GLU A 106 19.23 2.50 10.45
N SER A 107 18.63 1.37 10.07
CA SER A 107 19.35 0.24 9.47
C SER A 107 19.57 0.35 7.96
N SER A 108 18.89 1.29 7.28
CA SER A 108 18.82 1.41 5.81
C SER A 108 18.32 0.16 5.08
N ASP A 109 17.67 -0.78 5.80
CA ASP A 109 17.02 -1.95 5.23
C ASP A 109 15.49 -1.81 5.32
N TYR A 110 14.87 -1.64 4.15
CA TYR A 110 13.43 -1.43 4.02
C TYR A 110 12.67 -2.69 3.58
N GLY A 111 13.32 -3.85 3.45
CA GLY A 111 12.65 -5.11 3.13
C GLY A 111 11.42 -5.41 4.00
N PRO A 112 11.53 -5.30 5.34
CA PRO A 112 10.40 -5.54 6.26
C PRO A 112 9.22 -4.59 6.05
N VAL A 113 9.47 -3.35 5.59
CA VAL A 113 8.42 -2.36 5.28
C VAL A 113 7.56 -2.87 4.13
N PHE A 114 8.20 -3.39 3.07
CA PHE A 114 7.48 -3.91 1.90
C PHE A 114 6.72 -5.20 2.21
N ASP A 115 7.30 -6.09 3.01
CA ASP A 115 6.61 -7.31 3.44
C ASP A 115 5.37 -6.98 4.26
N ARG A 116 5.48 -6.01 5.18
CA ARG A 116 4.33 -5.54 5.94
C ARG A 116 3.26 -4.92 5.04
N LEU A 117 3.63 -4.11 4.06
CA LEU A 117 2.68 -3.52 3.11
C LEU A 117 1.96 -4.57 2.25
N LYS A 118 2.63 -5.68 1.89
CA LYS A 118 2.04 -6.79 1.15
C LYS A 118 1.02 -7.59 1.98
N GLU A 119 1.27 -7.76 3.28
CA GLU A 119 0.31 -8.38 4.20
C GLU A 119 -0.96 -7.55 4.37
N LEU A 120 -0.82 -6.23 4.36
CA LEU A 120 -1.92 -5.31 4.58
C LEU A 120 -2.92 -5.29 3.41
N GLY A 121 -4.19 -5.12 3.75
CA GLY A 121 -5.24 -4.86 2.76
C GLY A 121 -5.15 -3.42 2.23
N PRO A 122 -5.74 -3.13 1.05
CA PRO A 122 -5.67 -1.80 0.44
C PRO A 122 -6.22 -0.69 1.34
N SER A 123 -7.26 -0.97 2.13
CA SER A 123 -7.81 -0.01 3.10
C SER A 123 -6.86 0.29 4.25
N SER A 124 -6.09 -0.70 4.71
CA SER A 124 -5.13 -0.54 5.79
C SER A 124 -3.88 0.17 5.30
N VAL A 125 -3.43 -0.11 4.08
CA VAL A 125 -2.33 0.64 3.43
C VAL A 125 -2.67 2.12 3.32
N ASP A 126 -3.88 2.46 2.85
CA ASP A 126 -4.37 3.84 2.77
C ASP A 126 -4.43 4.52 4.15
N PHE A 127 -4.87 3.80 5.19
CA PHE A 127 -4.88 4.31 6.55
C PHE A 127 -3.46 4.59 7.08
N GLU A 128 -2.54 3.65 6.92
CA GLU A 128 -1.15 3.80 7.37
C GLU A 128 -0.45 4.94 6.63
N ILE A 129 -0.60 5.05 5.31
CA ILE A 129 0.01 6.13 4.51
C ILE A 129 -0.51 7.49 4.97
N ARG A 130 -1.82 7.65 5.21
CA ARG A 130 -2.38 8.91 5.74
C ARG A 130 -1.93 9.21 7.16
N GLY A 131 -1.74 8.16 7.98
CA GLY A 131 -1.27 8.24 9.35
C GLY A 131 0.19 8.72 9.49
N LEU A 132 0.96 8.74 8.40
CA LEU A 132 2.33 9.28 8.40
C LEU A 132 2.39 10.81 8.46
N SER A 133 1.30 11.52 8.17
CA SER A 133 1.28 12.99 8.19
C SER A 133 1.52 13.52 9.63
N PRO A 134 2.25 14.64 9.80
CA PRO A 134 2.35 15.34 11.08
C PRO A 134 0.99 15.65 11.72
N ASP A 135 -0.04 15.90 10.91
CA ASP A 135 -1.41 16.18 11.39
C ASP A 135 -2.11 14.96 11.99
N ALA A 136 -1.66 13.76 11.65
CA ALA A 136 -2.24 12.48 12.05
C ALA A 136 -1.39 11.71 13.05
N GLY A 137 -0.46 12.38 13.75
CA GLY A 137 0.40 11.77 14.76
C GLY A 137 1.71 11.16 14.22
N GLY A 138 2.05 11.41 12.95
CA GLY A 138 3.35 11.11 12.36
C GLY A 138 4.40 12.20 12.61
N SER A 139 5.57 12.03 12.00
CA SER A 139 6.65 13.04 11.98
C SER A 139 7.14 13.26 10.55
N SER A 140 7.70 14.45 10.27
CA SER A 140 8.34 14.73 8.98
C SER A 140 9.48 13.73 8.68
N GLU A 141 10.12 13.20 9.72
CA GLU A 141 11.13 12.14 9.60
C GLU A 141 10.55 10.82 9.09
N SER A 142 9.34 10.44 9.52
CA SER A 142 8.65 9.25 9.03
C SER A 142 8.23 9.40 7.57
N LEU A 143 7.81 10.60 7.13
CA LEU A 143 7.54 10.88 5.72
C LEU A 143 8.82 10.71 4.86
N LEU A 144 9.94 11.26 5.34
CA LEU A 144 11.22 11.14 4.64
C LEU A 144 11.70 9.68 4.60
N SER A 145 11.51 8.95 5.70
CA SER A 145 11.84 7.53 5.78
C SER A 145 11.01 6.69 4.81
N PHE A 146 9.74 7.04 4.60
CA PHE A 146 8.89 6.39 3.60
C PHE A 146 9.38 6.66 2.17
N LEU A 147 9.78 7.90 1.86
CA LEU A 147 10.36 8.23 0.56
C LEU A 147 11.65 7.45 0.30
N LYS A 148 12.56 7.38 1.29
CA LYS A 148 13.79 6.58 1.21
C LYS A 148 13.50 5.09 1.03
N ALA A 149 12.45 4.57 1.68
CA ALA A 149 11.98 3.21 1.46
C ALA A 149 11.55 3.02 0.00
N MET A 150 10.72 3.90 -0.54
CA MET A 150 10.28 3.82 -1.94
C MET A 150 11.46 3.91 -2.93
N HIS A 151 12.43 4.79 -2.68
CA HIS A 151 13.65 4.90 -3.48
C HIS A 151 14.45 3.59 -3.47
N SER A 152 14.68 3.01 -2.28
CA SER A 152 15.34 1.70 -2.15
C SER A 152 14.58 0.61 -2.91
N GLY A 153 13.24 0.59 -2.79
CA GLY A 153 12.39 -0.34 -3.51
C GLY A 153 12.54 -0.24 -5.03
N LEU A 154 12.52 0.98 -5.59
CA LEU A 154 12.65 1.20 -7.04
C LEU A 154 13.97 0.66 -7.58
N ARG A 155 15.08 0.80 -6.84
CA ARG A 155 16.39 0.27 -7.23
C ARG A 155 16.42 -1.26 -7.33
N THR A 156 15.58 -1.96 -6.55
CA THR A 156 15.52 -3.43 -6.60
C THR A 156 14.79 -3.97 -7.83
N ARG A 157 14.01 -3.11 -8.53
CA ARG A 157 13.16 -3.49 -9.68
C ARG A 157 12.18 -4.65 -9.38
N ARG A 158 11.89 -4.94 -8.12
CA ARG A 158 10.92 -5.96 -7.70
C ARG A 158 9.58 -5.36 -7.34
N ASP A 159 8.50 -6.10 -7.59
CA ASP A 159 7.12 -5.69 -7.26
C ASP A 159 6.80 -4.26 -7.76
N PHE A 160 7.25 -3.93 -8.97
CA PHE A 160 7.33 -2.56 -9.46
C PHE A 160 5.98 -1.85 -9.44
N GLU A 161 4.90 -2.55 -9.79
CA GLU A 161 3.56 -2.01 -9.78
C GLU A 161 3.05 -1.67 -8.38
N LEU A 162 3.46 -2.44 -7.36
CA LEU A 162 3.11 -2.14 -5.96
C LEU A 162 3.83 -0.88 -5.49
N ILE A 163 5.13 -0.80 -5.74
CA ILE A 163 5.95 0.35 -5.34
C ILE A 163 5.42 1.62 -6.01
N GLN A 164 5.13 1.56 -7.31
CA GLN A 164 4.54 2.68 -8.05
C GLN A 164 3.15 3.06 -7.50
N SER A 165 2.33 2.09 -7.11
CA SER A 165 1.01 2.35 -6.53
C SER A 165 1.10 2.98 -5.14
N TYR A 166 2.04 2.52 -4.29
CA TYR A 166 2.28 3.09 -2.97
C TYR A 166 2.84 4.51 -3.06
N LEU A 167 3.82 4.73 -3.95
CA LEU A 167 4.36 6.05 -4.23
C LEU A 167 3.28 6.99 -4.76
N GLY A 168 2.47 6.55 -5.73
CA GLY A 168 1.38 7.37 -6.28
C GLY A 168 0.32 7.74 -5.24
N LEU A 169 -0.05 6.82 -4.35
CA LEU A 169 -0.97 7.10 -3.23
C LEU A 169 -0.34 8.07 -2.22
N PHE A 170 0.94 7.87 -1.87
CA PHE A 170 1.67 8.74 -0.97
C PHE A 170 1.76 10.17 -1.49
N LEU A 171 2.15 10.36 -2.76
CA LEU A 171 2.19 11.68 -3.41
C LEU A 171 0.80 12.31 -3.45
N LYS A 172 -0.25 11.54 -3.76
CA LYS A 172 -1.62 12.06 -3.79
C LYS A 172 -2.10 12.60 -2.43
N VAL A 173 -1.66 11.99 -1.33
CA VAL A 173 -2.08 12.39 0.02
C VAL A 173 -1.21 13.53 0.57
N HIS A 174 0.11 13.48 0.35
CA HIS A 174 1.06 14.37 1.03
C HIS A 174 1.69 15.43 0.13
N ALA A 175 1.28 15.54 -1.15
CA ALA A 175 1.86 16.49 -2.12
C ALA A 175 1.89 17.93 -1.59
N ASP A 176 0.80 18.39 -0.96
CA ASP A 176 0.70 19.75 -0.45
C ASP A 176 1.70 20.00 0.70
N THR A 177 1.85 19.04 1.60
CA THR A 177 2.82 19.09 2.71
C THR A 177 4.26 19.06 2.19
N MET A 178 4.55 18.21 1.20
CA MET A 178 5.88 18.10 0.61
C MET A 178 6.26 19.33 -0.21
N ALA A 179 5.30 19.99 -0.86
CA ALA A 179 5.55 21.23 -1.60
C ALA A 179 5.95 22.41 -0.69
N ALA A 180 5.65 22.33 0.61
CA ALA A 180 5.98 23.36 1.58
C ALA A 180 7.40 23.21 2.18
N GLU A 181 8.00 22.03 2.14
CA GLU A 181 9.30 21.72 2.77
C GLU A 181 10.36 21.33 1.72
N GLU A 182 11.42 22.12 1.62
CA GLU A 182 12.50 21.86 0.63
C GLU A 182 13.29 20.57 0.90
N ALA A 183 13.27 20.06 2.15
CA ALA A 183 14.01 18.86 2.54
C ALA A 183 13.57 17.59 1.78
N PHE A 184 12.34 17.56 1.24
CA PHE A 184 11.86 16.43 0.45
C PHE A 184 12.28 16.51 -1.03
N LEU A 185 12.65 17.69 -1.52
CA LEU A 185 12.91 17.91 -2.95
C LEU A 185 14.09 17.09 -3.44
N GLU A 186 15.18 17.00 -2.68
CA GLU A 186 16.36 16.23 -3.06
C GLU A 186 16.04 14.73 -3.26
N GLU A 187 15.27 14.15 -2.33
CA GLU A 187 14.85 12.75 -2.41
C GLU A 187 13.84 12.53 -3.53
N LEU A 188 12.89 13.46 -3.74
CA LEU A 188 11.92 13.39 -4.82
C LEU A 188 12.57 13.46 -6.20
N VAL A 189 13.58 14.30 -6.38
CA VAL A 189 14.36 14.36 -7.64
C VAL A 189 15.08 13.04 -7.89
N SER A 190 15.73 12.49 -6.86
CA SER A 190 16.41 11.20 -6.95
C SER A 190 15.45 10.06 -7.35
N ILE A 191 14.26 10.02 -6.73
CA ILE A 191 13.21 9.06 -7.06
C ILE A 191 12.71 9.25 -8.49
N ALA A 192 12.51 10.50 -8.93
CA ALA A 192 12.03 10.80 -10.27
C ALA A 192 13.04 10.36 -11.34
N GLU A 193 14.34 10.57 -11.12
CA GLU A 193 15.39 10.09 -12.02
C GLU A 193 15.40 8.56 -12.12
N GLU A 194 15.36 7.85 -10.98
CA GLU A 194 15.39 6.39 -10.94
C GLU A 194 14.13 5.77 -11.60
N GLN A 195 12.97 6.37 -11.33
CA GLN A 195 11.70 5.99 -11.95
C GLN A 195 11.75 6.23 -13.46
N GLN A 196 12.22 7.40 -13.91
CA GLN A 196 12.27 7.75 -15.32
C GLN A 196 13.23 6.85 -16.10
N ASN A 197 14.35 6.47 -15.50
CA ASN A 197 15.31 5.54 -16.11
C ASN A 197 14.69 4.15 -16.27
N SER A 198 14.07 3.63 -15.20
CA SER A 198 13.40 2.32 -15.25
C SER A 198 12.20 2.31 -16.21
N TRP A 199 11.47 3.43 -16.30
CA TRP A 199 10.33 3.56 -17.21
C TRP A 199 10.74 3.62 -18.68
N LYS A 200 11.83 4.32 -19.03
CA LYS A 200 12.32 4.40 -20.43
C LYS A 200 12.59 3.02 -21.02
N ASP A 201 13.20 2.13 -20.24
CA ASP A 201 13.50 0.77 -20.68
C ASP A 201 12.21 -0.01 -20.98
N LEU A 202 11.24 0.06 -20.06
CA LEU A 202 9.93 -0.59 -20.21
C LEU A 202 9.14 0.00 -21.38
N GLU A 203 9.08 1.32 -21.48
CA GLU A 203 8.35 2.04 -22.52
C GLU A 203 8.89 1.69 -23.91
N SER A 204 10.21 1.66 -24.08
CA SER A 204 10.84 1.26 -25.35
C SER A 204 10.45 -0.17 -25.74
N ALA A 205 10.53 -1.12 -24.80
CA ALA A 205 10.17 -2.52 -25.03
C ALA A 205 8.68 -2.70 -25.36
N PHE A 206 7.78 -2.01 -24.64
CA PHE A 206 6.35 -2.04 -24.93
C PHE A 206 6.03 -1.42 -26.28
N ASN A 207 6.58 -0.24 -26.58
CA ASN A 207 6.35 0.44 -27.84
C ASN A 207 6.84 -0.40 -29.02
N GLN A 208 8.03 -1.01 -28.92
CA GLN A 208 8.53 -1.91 -29.96
C GLN A 208 7.59 -3.10 -30.17
N SER A 209 7.17 -3.75 -29.09
CA SER A 209 6.27 -4.92 -29.15
C SER A 209 4.91 -4.56 -29.76
N VAL A 210 4.31 -3.45 -29.32
CA VAL A 210 3.02 -2.97 -29.82
C VAL A 210 3.10 -2.55 -31.28
N CYS A 211 4.18 -1.86 -31.69
CA CYS A 211 4.40 -1.47 -33.08
C CYS A 211 4.49 -2.69 -34.01
N ILE A 212 5.28 -3.70 -33.64
CA ILE A 212 5.44 -4.92 -34.44
C ILE A 212 4.12 -5.69 -34.52
N VAL A 213 3.43 -5.88 -33.40
CA VAL A 213 2.14 -6.59 -33.37
C VAL A 213 1.08 -5.86 -34.20
N ASN A 214 1.01 -4.52 -34.11
CA ASN A 214 0.08 -3.73 -34.89
C ASN A 214 0.41 -3.79 -36.39
N TYR A 215 1.68 -3.70 -36.76
CA TYR A 215 2.12 -3.82 -38.14
C TYR A 215 1.74 -5.18 -38.72
N LEU A 216 2.05 -6.27 -38.02
CA LEU A 216 1.70 -7.63 -38.46
C LEU A 216 0.19 -7.80 -38.59
N ARG A 217 -0.60 -7.28 -37.64
CA ARG A 217 -2.07 -7.31 -37.73
C ARG A 217 -2.58 -6.56 -38.96
N SER A 218 -1.98 -5.42 -39.30
CA SER A 218 -2.40 -4.59 -40.45
C SER A 218 -1.87 -5.05 -41.80
N ALA A 219 -0.75 -5.79 -41.83
CA ALA A 219 -0.11 -6.22 -43.07
C ALA A 219 -0.54 -7.63 -43.51
N VAL A 220 -1.14 -8.43 -42.61
CA VAL A 220 -1.63 -9.79 -42.87
C VAL A 220 -3.14 -9.84 -43.17
N LEU A 221 -3.84 -8.70 -43.06
CA LEU A 221 -5.22 -8.49 -43.50
C LEU A 221 -5.23 -7.64 -44.78
#